data_AF-A0A8T6RAT0-F1
#
_entry.id   AF-A0A8T6RAT0-F1
#
_cell.length_a   1.000
_cell.length_b   1.000
_cell.length_c   1.000
_cell.angle_alpha   90.00
_cell.angle_beta   90.00
_cell.angle_gamma   90.00
#
_symmetry.space_group_name_H-M   'P 1'
#
loop_
_entity.id
_entity.type
_entity.pdbx_description
1 polymer ?
#
loop_
_entity_poly.entity_id
_entity_poly.type
_entity_poly.pdbx_seq_one_letter_code
_entity_poly.pdbx_strand_id
1 'polypeptide(L)'
;MGRKIQEFRPNVVLADAIYAGLSALVRLASKRKNAKTYRFYQQISKNWKIARKEWKSSKAKGSHDFSSVQGIEPVLRRLYLKMLWYSTARYGNKEFKRVYSWREGTVGPLNALLNSAGSTLRDLLVTRYPFPNPQLYEIRQFSDGRTKVIPKRVADELSTLEDAKVHLKAGYPGNSKKPRILLTHPTLPALDFGDMIRAHLVELCRQCFIHGVPRKESQRYIRLLTHRLIPFLDWIYTGGRIGRKNFYPDADQELRRLVLEIRTRFSQRIGSAKRISEQIEGPTENPGVDFLMGKAKAEMEKDDSTGKRGQVILAHIENDIVGDADISNFIEEVSKKTQREGNDWHRVLLSGFSHPSSLKAAVFAGDDLLQEPSGMQYLAEVPVTGPQGAGRIDLVLFVRNKKAANQYIWTPIMILEVKTKAGFRFNLYGRKPRTKESNVYAPEFYSWKESLTEAEWKAMLDSIPPHSHLGQLDAYEQSILAEYNALAGDVLELKTLWKGVVTLDISQDYEITKKVFDQLVSQLADSLVMGEFYEKWATLTFENTDSSKAVPRIAITMVPAKGPKHILKKIVPSESIRFENPFDE
;
A
#
# COMPACT_ATOMS: atom_id res chain seq x y z
N MET A 1 -32.73 18.67 41.83
CA MET A 1 -31.81 19.75 41.41
C MET A 1 -31.43 19.55 39.95
N GLY A 2 -31.97 20.34 39.03
CA GLY A 2 -31.63 20.25 37.60
C GLY A 2 -30.18 20.67 37.35
N ARG A 3 -29.36 19.80 36.74
CA ARG A 3 -28.03 20.18 36.25
C ARG A 3 -28.24 21.30 35.21
N LYS A 4 -27.75 22.52 35.52
CA LYS A 4 -27.68 23.63 34.54
C LYS A 4 -27.08 23.10 33.24
N ILE A 5 -27.77 23.31 32.13
CA ILE A 5 -27.31 22.92 30.79
C ILE A 5 -25.99 23.65 30.53
N GLN A 6 -24.88 22.91 30.64
CA GLN A 6 -23.56 23.46 30.38
C GLN A 6 -23.43 23.77 28.89
N GLU A 7 -23.26 25.04 28.56
CA GLU A 7 -22.98 25.54 27.21
C GLU A 7 -21.84 24.74 26.55
N PHE A 8 -22.02 24.36 25.28
CA PHE A 8 -21.03 23.63 24.50
C PHE A 8 -19.74 24.47 24.34
N ARG A 9 -18.59 23.87 24.67
CA ARG A 9 -17.31 24.58 24.77
C ARG A 9 -16.24 23.87 23.93
N PRO A 10 -16.08 24.26 22.65
CA PRO A 10 -15.25 23.51 21.70
C PRO A 10 -13.77 23.43 22.12
N ASN A 11 -13.25 24.48 22.75
CA ASN A 11 -11.89 24.51 23.28
C ASN A 11 -11.65 23.48 24.40
N VAL A 12 -12.63 23.24 25.27
CA VAL A 12 -12.51 22.25 26.35
C VAL A 12 -12.59 20.84 25.77
N VAL A 13 -13.57 20.60 24.89
CA VAL A 13 -13.76 19.31 24.20
C VAL A 13 -12.49 18.89 23.46
N LEU A 14 -11.88 19.80 22.70
CA LEU A 14 -10.64 19.52 21.97
C LEU A 14 -9.44 19.32 22.89
N ALA A 15 -9.30 20.13 23.95
CA ALA A 15 -8.22 19.97 24.91
C ALA A 15 -8.26 18.58 25.57
N ASP A 16 -9.44 18.15 26.00
CA ASP A 16 -9.65 16.86 26.66
C ASP A 16 -9.42 15.70 25.68
N ALA A 17 -9.90 15.81 24.44
CA ALA A 17 -9.69 14.82 23.39
C ALA A 17 -8.20 14.66 23.02
N ILE A 18 -7.48 15.77 22.79
CA ILE A 18 -6.04 15.78 22.49
C ILE A 18 -5.26 15.16 23.66
N TYR A 19 -5.56 15.59 24.89
CA TYR A 19 -4.88 15.06 26.08
C TYR A 19 -5.13 13.55 26.25
N ALA A 20 -6.38 13.10 26.09
CA ALA A 20 -6.75 11.69 26.17
C ALA A 20 -6.05 10.86 25.07
N GLY A 21 -6.02 11.35 23.84
CA GLY A 21 -5.37 10.71 22.70
C GLY A 21 -3.85 10.59 22.86
N LEU A 22 -3.17 11.65 23.30
CA LEU A 22 -1.74 11.61 23.58
C LEU A 22 -1.40 10.69 24.75
N SER A 23 -2.23 10.70 25.80
CA SER A 23 -2.07 9.74 26.89
C SER A 23 -2.22 8.30 26.41
N ALA A 24 -3.16 8.02 25.50
CA ALA A 24 -3.33 6.71 24.90
C ALA A 24 -2.14 6.31 24.03
N LEU A 25 -1.64 7.23 23.19
CA LEU A 25 -0.44 7.03 22.38
C LEU A 25 0.75 6.59 23.25
N VAL A 26 1.00 7.28 24.36
CA VAL A 26 2.12 6.95 25.26
C VAL A 26 1.96 5.56 25.89
N ARG A 27 0.74 5.16 26.25
CA ARG A 27 0.46 3.82 26.78
C ARG A 27 0.60 2.74 25.70
N LEU A 28 0.09 2.97 24.50
CA LEU A 28 0.24 2.02 23.39
C LEU A 28 1.71 1.91 22.97
N ALA A 29 2.47 3.01 23.01
CA ALA A 29 3.92 3.00 22.79
C ALA A 29 4.65 2.17 23.84
N SER A 30 4.26 2.24 25.13
CA SER A 30 4.91 1.43 26.17
C SER A 30 4.72 -0.07 25.96
N LYS A 31 3.57 -0.49 25.40
CA LYS A 31 3.29 -1.89 25.00
C LYS A 31 4.11 -2.35 23.78
N ARG A 32 4.73 -1.43 23.04
CA ARG A 32 5.55 -1.71 21.83
C ARG A 32 7.06 -1.69 22.10
N LYS A 33 7.50 -1.53 23.35
CA LYS A 33 8.93 -1.45 23.67
C LYS A 33 9.63 -2.78 23.38
N ASN A 34 10.70 -2.73 22.61
CA ASN A 34 11.66 -3.82 22.40
C ASN A 34 13.06 -3.21 22.19
N ALA A 35 14.10 -4.04 22.05
CA ALA A 35 15.47 -3.55 21.89
C ALA A 35 15.64 -2.49 20.78
N LYS A 36 14.93 -2.64 19.65
CA LYS A 36 15.01 -1.72 18.50
C LYS A 36 14.14 -0.45 18.66
N THR A 37 13.06 -0.51 19.42
CA THR A 37 12.08 0.60 19.57
C THR A 37 12.19 1.34 20.91
N TYR A 38 12.99 0.83 21.86
CA TYR A 38 13.09 1.37 23.22
C TYR A 38 13.49 2.85 23.25
N ARG A 39 14.46 3.26 22.43
CA ARG A 39 14.88 4.68 22.32
C ARG A 39 13.73 5.63 21.96
N PHE A 40 12.82 5.20 21.08
CA PHE A 40 11.69 6.02 20.65
C PHE A 40 10.66 6.13 21.77
N TYR A 41 10.40 5.03 22.49
CA TYR A 41 9.54 5.04 23.66
C TYR A 41 10.08 5.96 24.77
N GLN A 42 11.38 5.93 25.04
CA GLN A 42 12.00 6.82 26.03
C GLN A 42 11.80 8.30 25.66
N GLN A 43 12.00 8.66 24.39
CA GLN A 43 11.74 10.02 23.90
C GLN A 43 10.26 10.40 24.04
N ILE A 44 9.33 9.52 23.65
CA ILE A 44 7.88 9.72 23.82
C ILE A 44 7.54 9.97 25.29
N SER A 45 8.04 9.11 26.19
CA SER A 45 7.77 9.20 27.63
C SER A 45 8.34 10.49 28.24
N LYS A 46 9.58 10.85 27.90
CA LYS A 46 10.24 12.08 28.37
C LYS A 46 9.48 13.32 27.92
N ASN A 47 9.21 13.43 26.61
CA ASN A 47 8.52 14.56 26.02
C ASN A 47 7.10 14.74 26.60
N TRP A 48 6.36 13.63 26.77
CA TRP A 48 5.03 13.67 27.39
C TRP A 48 5.08 14.09 28.87
N LYS A 49 6.05 13.60 29.64
CA LYS A 49 6.21 13.99 31.06
C LYS A 49 6.48 15.48 31.22
N ILE A 50 7.33 16.05 30.36
CA ILE A 50 7.66 17.49 30.35
C ILE A 50 6.41 18.31 30.05
N ALA A 51 5.76 18.05 28.91
CA ALA A 51 4.55 18.77 28.50
C ALA A 51 3.42 18.66 29.55
N ARG A 52 3.24 17.47 30.14
CA ARG A 52 2.25 17.26 31.21
C ARG A 52 2.59 18.04 32.48
N LYS A 53 3.86 18.16 32.85
CA LYS A 53 4.32 18.94 34.02
C LYS A 53 4.08 20.42 33.81
N GLU A 54 4.43 20.94 32.63
CA GLU A 54 4.19 22.33 32.24
C GLU A 54 2.70 22.67 32.22
N TRP A 55 1.87 21.79 31.63
CA TRP A 55 0.43 21.95 31.63
C TRP A 55 -0.17 22.02 33.04
N LYS A 56 0.27 21.11 33.93
CA LYS A 56 -0.17 21.12 35.34
C LYS A 56 0.28 22.38 36.07
N SER A 57 1.51 22.83 35.86
CA SER A 57 2.03 24.08 36.44
C SER A 57 1.23 25.29 35.97
N SER A 58 0.91 25.35 34.67
CA SER A 58 0.07 26.39 34.08
C SER A 58 -1.35 26.40 34.64
N LYS A 59 -1.96 25.23 34.87
CA LYS A 59 -3.24 25.13 35.58
C LYS A 59 -3.16 25.63 37.02
N ALA A 60 -2.12 25.25 37.76
CA ALA A 60 -1.92 25.67 39.15
C ALA A 60 -1.71 27.19 39.28
N LYS A 61 -1.07 27.81 38.28
CA LYS A 61 -0.89 29.28 38.17
C LYS A 61 -2.12 30.01 37.62
N GLY A 62 -3.19 29.31 37.28
CA GLY A 62 -4.43 29.90 36.73
C GLY A 62 -4.36 30.29 35.24
N SER A 63 -3.22 30.19 34.56
CA SER A 63 -3.09 30.58 33.14
C SER A 63 -3.77 29.63 32.17
N HIS A 64 -3.94 28.35 32.53
CA HIS A 64 -4.57 27.33 31.67
C HIS A 64 -4.02 27.30 30.24
N ASP A 65 -2.73 27.56 30.07
CA ASP A 65 -2.03 27.48 28.78
C ASP A 65 -1.74 26.03 28.35
N PHE A 66 -2.44 25.58 27.30
CA PHE A 66 -2.33 24.23 26.72
C PHE A 66 -1.29 24.13 25.59
N SER A 67 -0.56 25.22 25.30
CA SER A 67 0.43 25.29 24.23
C SER A 67 1.50 24.20 24.33
N SER A 68 1.97 23.89 25.54
CA SER A 68 2.96 22.81 25.81
C SER A 68 2.50 21.44 25.32
N VAL A 69 1.21 21.13 25.48
CA VAL A 69 0.62 19.85 25.03
C VAL A 69 0.39 19.87 23.51
N GLN A 70 -0.13 20.97 22.95
CA GLN A 70 -0.33 21.07 21.50
C GLN A 70 0.99 21.07 20.73
N GLY A 71 2.03 21.72 21.26
CA GLY A 71 3.33 21.82 20.60
C GLY A 71 4.07 20.48 20.53
N ILE A 72 3.90 19.60 21.54
CA ILE A 72 4.58 18.30 21.56
C ILE A 72 3.86 17.22 20.75
N GLU A 73 2.57 17.43 20.44
CA GLU A 73 1.72 16.45 19.76
C GLU A 73 2.37 15.90 18.47
N PRO A 74 2.82 16.73 17.49
CA PRO A 74 3.39 16.23 16.24
C PRO A 74 4.67 15.42 16.45
N VAL A 75 5.44 15.76 17.49
CA VAL A 75 6.68 15.04 17.85
C VAL A 75 6.33 13.64 18.36
N LEU A 76 5.35 13.53 19.25
CA LEU A 76 4.91 12.24 19.79
C LEU A 76 4.35 11.34 18.69
N ARG A 77 3.53 11.88 17.78
CA ARG A 77 3.02 11.12 16.61
C ARG A 77 4.13 10.63 15.71
N ARG A 78 5.09 11.49 15.36
CA ARG A 78 6.23 11.13 14.51
C ARG A 78 7.05 9.99 15.13
N LEU A 79 7.32 10.05 16.42
CA LEU A 79 8.04 8.99 17.14
C LEU A 79 7.23 7.69 17.19
N TYR A 80 5.92 7.78 17.40
CA TYR A 80 5.03 6.62 17.43
C TYR A 80 4.94 5.92 16.06
N LEU A 81 4.92 6.68 14.97
CA LEU A 81 5.02 6.15 13.61
C LEU A 81 6.41 5.55 13.33
N LYS A 82 7.50 6.15 13.81
CA LYS A 82 8.82 5.49 13.74
C LYS A 82 8.81 4.13 14.43
N MET A 83 8.20 4.02 15.62
CA MET A 83 8.03 2.71 16.28
C MET A 83 7.22 1.74 15.44
N LEU A 84 6.15 2.21 14.77
CA LEU A 84 5.35 1.41 13.85
C LEU A 84 6.23 0.80 12.76
N TRP A 85 6.94 1.62 11.99
CA TRP A 85 7.77 1.18 10.86
C TRP A 85 8.84 0.17 11.27
N TYR A 86 9.55 0.43 12.37
CA TYR A 86 10.56 -0.49 12.89
C TYR A 86 9.95 -1.81 13.37
N SER A 87 8.76 -1.79 13.95
CA SER A 87 8.10 -2.99 14.46
C SER A 87 7.51 -3.88 13.35
N THR A 88 7.19 -3.31 12.19
CA THR A 88 6.63 -4.03 11.05
C THR A 88 7.69 -4.47 10.04
N ALA A 89 8.91 -3.93 10.10
CA ALA A 89 10.00 -4.26 9.18
C ALA A 89 10.29 -5.77 9.09
N ARG A 90 10.30 -6.48 10.23
CA ARG A 90 10.50 -7.94 10.28
C ARG A 90 9.37 -8.76 9.65
N TYR A 91 8.24 -8.12 9.35
CA TYR A 91 7.07 -8.73 8.70
C TYR A 91 6.94 -8.27 7.25
N GLY A 92 8.05 -7.89 6.61
CA GLY A 92 8.09 -7.50 5.21
C GLY A 92 7.70 -6.04 4.94
N ASN A 93 7.50 -5.21 5.95
CA ASN A 93 7.26 -3.78 5.72
C ASN A 93 8.54 -3.09 5.23
N LYS A 94 8.52 -2.59 4.00
CA LYS A 94 9.60 -1.80 3.41
C LYS A 94 9.36 -0.28 3.53
N GLU A 95 8.22 0.15 4.10
CA GLU A 95 7.84 1.55 4.24
C GLU A 95 8.48 2.19 5.48
N PHE A 96 9.07 3.39 5.31
CA PHE A 96 9.79 4.12 6.37
C PHE A 96 9.18 5.49 6.72
N LYS A 97 8.17 5.93 5.98
CA LYS A 97 7.44 7.19 6.20
C LYS A 97 5.96 7.06 5.85
N ARG A 98 5.15 8.01 6.33
CA ARG A 98 3.75 8.14 5.93
C ARG A 98 3.69 8.68 4.50
N VAL A 99 2.85 8.07 3.66
CA VAL A 99 2.58 8.50 2.28
C VAL A 99 1.06 8.56 2.12
N TYR A 100 0.52 9.73 1.81
CA TYR A 100 -0.93 9.95 1.77
C TYR A 100 -1.53 9.73 0.38
N SER A 101 -0.75 9.97 -0.67
CA SER A 101 -1.19 9.82 -2.05
C SER A 101 -0.04 9.31 -2.93
N TRP A 102 -0.39 8.75 -4.08
CA TRP A 102 0.57 8.30 -5.09
C TRP A 102 1.49 9.44 -5.60
N ARG A 103 1.04 10.70 -5.50
CA ARG A 103 1.86 11.89 -5.82
C ARG A 103 3.04 12.09 -4.87
N GLU A 104 2.95 11.58 -3.64
CA GLU A 104 4.02 11.69 -2.63
C GLU A 104 4.97 10.47 -2.64
N GLY A 105 4.64 9.45 -3.44
CA GLY A 105 5.37 8.19 -3.60
C GLY A 105 4.45 6.97 -3.60
N THR A 106 5.04 5.78 -3.82
CA THR A 106 4.32 4.49 -3.77
C THR A 106 3.64 4.28 -2.42
N VAL A 107 2.33 4.03 -2.45
CA VAL A 107 1.55 3.71 -1.24
C VAL A 107 1.66 2.21 -0.97
N GLY A 108 2.51 1.82 -0.01
CA GLY A 108 2.63 0.42 0.38
C GLY A 108 1.45 -0.07 1.25
N PRO A 109 1.41 -1.37 1.57
CA PRO A 109 0.23 -1.99 2.20
C PRO A 109 -0.12 -1.39 3.57
N LEU A 110 0.87 -0.99 4.38
CA LEU A 110 0.62 -0.40 5.68
C LEU A 110 0.17 1.05 5.54
N ASN A 111 0.73 1.83 4.61
CA ASN A 111 0.19 3.16 4.32
C ASN A 111 -1.23 3.10 3.75
N ALA A 112 -1.57 2.08 2.93
CA ALA A 112 -2.92 1.88 2.42
C ALA A 112 -3.92 1.63 3.57
N LEU A 113 -3.56 0.79 4.55
CA LEU A 113 -4.38 0.57 5.76
C LEU A 113 -4.56 1.86 6.57
N LEU A 114 -3.48 2.62 6.76
CA LEU A 114 -3.54 3.90 7.48
C LEU A 114 -4.35 4.96 6.73
N ASN A 115 -4.31 4.97 5.40
CA ASN A 115 -5.13 5.84 4.54
C ASN A 115 -6.61 5.47 4.71
N SER A 116 -6.93 4.18 4.66
CA SER A 116 -8.30 3.69 4.87
C SER A 116 -8.81 4.08 6.26
N ALA A 117 -8.01 3.89 7.32
CA ALA A 117 -8.38 4.29 8.67
C ALA A 117 -8.57 5.81 8.79
N GLY A 118 -7.72 6.60 8.14
CA GLY A 118 -7.85 8.06 8.10
C GLY A 118 -9.12 8.53 7.38
N SER A 119 -9.49 7.89 6.26
CA SER A 119 -10.74 8.20 5.53
C SER A 119 -11.96 7.88 6.37
N THR A 120 -12.06 6.64 6.89
CA THR A 120 -13.18 6.22 7.75
C THR A 120 -13.35 7.14 8.95
N LEU A 121 -12.24 7.58 9.55
CA LEU A 121 -12.28 8.53 10.65
C LEU A 121 -12.83 9.90 10.19
N ARG A 122 -12.38 10.43 9.05
CA ARG A 122 -12.85 11.71 8.51
C ARG A 122 -14.35 11.69 8.25
N ASP A 123 -14.83 10.66 7.54
CA ASP A 123 -16.23 10.55 7.10
C ASP A 123 -17.18 10.52 8.31
N LEU A 124 -16.80 9.78 9.35
CA LEU A 124 -17.55 9.71 10.59
C LEU A 124 -17.49 11.01 11.41
N LEU A 125 -16.31 11.60 11.56
CA LEU A 125 -16.13 12.72 12.49
C LEU A 125 -16.79 14.00 12.00
N VAL A 126 -16.66 14.29 10.70
CA VAL A 126 -17.22 15.50 10.09
C VAL A 126 -18.74 15.49 10.15
N THR A 127 -19.35 14.32 9.96
CA THR A 127 -20.81 14.16 10.00
C THR A 127 -21.37 14.16 11.42
N ARG A 128 -20.69 13.51 12.38
CA ARG A 128 -21.22 13.32 13.74
C ARG A 128 -20.90 14.44 14.73
N TYR A 129 -19.77 15.14 14.58
CA TYR A 129 -19.28 16.11 15.57
C TYR A 129 -19.10 17.51 14.96
N PRO A 130 -20.19 18.26 14.73
CA PRO A 130 -20.12 19.58 14.13
C PRO A 130 -19.57 20.62 15.11
N PHE A 131 -18.39 21.17 14.83
CA PHE A 131 -17.81 22.26 15.61
C PHE A 131 -18.21 23.64 15.03
N PRO A 132 -18.39 24.67 15.88
CA PRO A 132 -18.67 26.03 15.41
C PRO A 132 -17.45 26.61 14.66
N ASN A 133 -17.67 27.64 13.85
CA ASN A 133 -16.58 28.28 13.10
C ASN A 133 -15.49 28.81 14.05
N PRO A 134 -14.20 28.52 13.79
CA PRO A 134 -13.11 28.99 14.63
C PRO A 134 -12.82 30.48 14.40
N GLN A 135 -12.14 31.09 15.37
CA GLN A 135 -11.64 32.47 15.28
C GLN A 135 -10.20 32.47 14.76
N LEU A 136 -9.79 33.52 14.06
CA LEU A 136 -8.40 33.71 13.64
C LEU A 136 -7.58 34.36 14.75
N TYR A 137 -6.35 33.87 14.89
CA TYR A 137 -5.33 34.39 15.79
C TYR A 137 -4.08 34.75 15.00
N GLU A 138 -3.44 35.85 15.39
CA GLU A 138 -2.12 36.23 14.97
C GLU A 138 -1.09 35.73 15.98
N ILE A 139 -0.14 34.93 15.51
CA ILE A 139 0.99 34.41 16.26
C ILE A 139 2.20 35.27 15.90
N ARG A 140 2.65 36.10 16.84
CA ARG A 140 3.85 36.93 16.73
C ARG A 140 5.02 36.22 17.40
N GLN A 141 6.04 35.84 16.64
CA GLN A 141 7.27 35.24 17.13
C GLN A 141 8.39 36.28 17.08
N PHE A 142 8.93 36.63 18.24
CA PHE A 142 10.00 37.61 18.39
C PHE A 142 11.39 36.96 18.26
N SER A 143 12.39 37.76 17.94
CA SER A 143 13.80 37.33 17.78
C SER A 143 14.37 36.67 19.04
N ASP A 144 13.88 37.05 20.23
CA ASP A 144 14.24 36.46 21.53
C ASP A 144 13.54 35.11 21.83
N GLY A 145 12.76 34.59 20.88
CA GLY A 145 12.02 33.33 21.00
C GLY A 145 10.69 33.43 21.74
N ARG A 146 10.31 34.60 22.27
CA ARG A 146 8.97 34.80 22.84
C ARG A 146 7.92 34.68 21.74
N THR A 147 6.81 34.04 22.07
CA THR A 147 5.65 33.90 21.16
C THR A 147 4.42 34.52 21.81
N LYS A 148 3.79 35.49 21.16
CA LYS A 148 2.50 36.05 21.57
C LYS A 148 1.40 35.59 20.61
N VAL A 149 0.26 35.20 21.17
CA VAL A 149 -0.91 34.77 20.39
C VAL A 149 -2.05 35.73 20.69
N ILE A 150 -2.45 36.50 19.69
CA ILE A 150 -3.38 37.63 19.80
C ILE A 150 -4.60 37.32 18.91
N PRO A 151 -5.85 37.52 19.36
CA PRO A 151 -7.01 37.41 18.47
C PRO A 151 -6.87 38.38 17.30
N LYS A 152 -7.19 37.96 16.07
CA LYS A 152 -6.96 38.78 14.86
C LYS A 152 -7.60 40.17 14.97
N ARG A 153 -8.83 40.27 15.50
CA ARG A 153 -9.52 41.55 15.73
C ARG A 153 -8.72 42.54 16.57
N VAL A 154 -7.99 42.05 17.59
CA VAL A 154 -7.15 42.88 18.45
C VAL A 154 -5.80 43.16 17.78
N ALA A 155 -5.30 42.23 16.98
CA ALA A 155 -4.06 42.41 16.23
C ALA A 155 -4.20 43.47 15.12
N ASP A 156 -5.36 43.53 14.46
CA ASP A 156 -5.68 44.53 13.43
C ASP A 156 -5.71 45.96 14.00
N GLU A 157 -5.99 46.13 15.30
CA GLU A 157 -5.97 47.41 16.03
C GLU A 157 -4.56 47.79 16.56
N LEU A 158 -3.61 46.85 16.57
CA LEU A 158 -2.25 47.06 17.07
C LEU A 158 -1.28 47.29 15.91
N SER A 159 -0.49 48.36 15.96
CA SER A 159 0.57 48.60 14.98
C SER A 159 1.51 47.38 14.86
N THR A 160 1.90 47.07 13.62
CA THR A 160 2.85 45.99 13.32
C THR A 160 4.20 46.33 13.94
N LEU A 161 4.64 45.51 14.90
CA LEU A 161 5.98 45.60 15.46
C LEU A 161 6.98 45.06 14.43
N GLU A 162 7.96 45.86 14.04
CA GLU A 162 8.90 45.57 12.93
C GLU A 162 9.74 44.30 13.14
N ASP A 163 9.91 43.83 14.38
CA ASP A 163 10.81 42.72 14.73
C ASP A 163 10.13 41.35 14.94
N ALA A 164 8.86 41.18 14.57
CA ALA A 164 8.11 39.94 14.80
C ALA A 164 7.76 39.19 13.52
N LYS A 165 8.06 37.88 13.46
CA LYS A 165 7.50 36.99 12.43
C LYS A 165 6.04 36.69 12.75
N VAL A 166 5.16 36.95 11.79
CA VAL A 166 3.71 36.86 11.95
C VAL A 166 3.15 35.65 11.20
N HIS A 167 2.34 34.84 11.89
CA HIS A 167 1.61 33.72 11.31
C HIS A 167 0.14 33.73 11.74
N LEU A 168 -0.78 33.48 10.81
CA LEU A 168 -2.20 33.34 11.12
C LEU A 168 -2.55 31.88 11.44
N LYS A 169 -3.37 31.67 12.48
CA LYS A 169 -3.87 30.35 12.85
C LYS A 169 -5.30 30.41 13.36
N ALA A 170 -6.13 29.46 12.96
CA ALA A 170 -7.49 29.32 13.48
C ALA A 170 -7.50 28.66 14.87
N GLY A 171 -8.45 29.01 15.73
CA GLY A 171 -8.55 28.48 17.08
C GLY A 171 -9.86 28.80 17.78
N TYR A 172 -10.02 28.27 18.99
CA TYR A 172 -11.10 28.60 19.90
C TYR A 172 -10.58 29.34 21.14
N PRO A 173 -11.28 30.39 21.59
CA PRO A 173 -10.83 31.21 22.70
C PRO A 173 -10.80 30.44 24.01
N GLY A 174 -9.75 30.72 24.79
CA GLY A 174 -9.62 30.32 26.18
C GLY A 174 -10.05 31.43 27.14
N ASN A 175 -10.03 31.13 28.44
CA ASN A 175 -10.18 32.12 29.50
C ASN A 175 -9.36 31.70 30.73
N SER A 176 -9.46 32.43 31.84
CA SER A 176 -8.73 32.11 33.08
C SER A 176 -9.02 30.73 33.68
N LYS A 177 -10.06 30.02 33.22
CA LYS A 177 -10.44 28.68 33.68
C LYS A 177 -10.40 27.62 32.58
N LYS A 178 -10.08 27.99 31.33
CA LYS A 178 -10.18 27.10 30.18
C LYS A 178 -9.08 27.37 29.16
N PRO A 179 -8.52 26.33 28.54
CA PRO A 179 -7.47 26.50 27.58
C PRO A 179 -7.95 27.22 26.32
N ARG A 180 -7.05 28.00 25.73
CA ARG A 180 -7.12 28.36 24.31
C ARG A 180 -6.61 27.17 23.50
N ILE A 181 -7.28 26.87 22.39
CA ILE A 181 -6.88 25.79 21.48
C ILE A 181 -6.66 26.37 20.09
N LEU A 182 -5.47 26.13 19.53
CA LEU A 182 -5.16 26.43 18.14
C LEU A 182 -5.33 25.17 17.29
N LEU A 183 -6.06 25.26 16.19
CA LEU A 183 -6.41 24.11 15.35
C LEU A 183 -5.26 23.69 14.44
N THR A 184 -5.11 22.39 14.22
CA THR A 184 -4.22 21.84 13.18
C THR A 184 -4.96 21.75 11.85
N HIS A 185 -6.28 21.53 11.89
CA HIS A 185 -7.15 21.48 10.72
C HIS A 185 -8.17 22.64 10.78
N PRO A 186 -7.80 23.86 10.32
CA PRO A 186 -8.64 25.06 10.46
C PRO A 186 -10.06 24.91 9.93
N THR A 187 -10.22 24.18 8.82
CA THR A 187 -11.52 23.99 8.16
C THR A 187 -12.27 22.77 8.67
N LEU A 188 -11.63 21.88 9.43
CA LEU A 188 -12.22 20.62 9.90
C LEU A 188 -11.79 20.31 11.35
N PRO A 189 -12.26 21.08 12.35
CA PRO A 189 -11.90 20.88 13.76
C PRO A 189 -12.26 19.48 14.28
N ALA A 190 -13.26 18.84 13.68
CA ALA A 190 -13.63 17.46 13.97
C ALA A 190 -12.46 16.48 13.79
N LEU A 191 -11.53 16.74 12.87
CA LEU A 191 -10.32 15.91 12.68
C LEU A 191 -9.33 16.03 13.84
N ASP A 192 -9.22 17.21 14.45
CA ASP A 192 -8.42 17.43 15.66
C ASP A 192 -9.07 16.73 16.87
N PHE A 193 -10.41 16.66 16.91
CA PHE A 193 -11.14 15.90 17.92
C PHE A 193 -10.91 14.38 17.78
N GLY A 194 -10.91 13.87 16.54
CA GLY A 194 -10.64 12.48 16.20
C GLY A 194 -9.31 11.91 16.65
N ASP A 195 -8.36 12.79 16.95
CA ASP A 195 -7.03 12.46 17.44
C ASP A 195 -7.06 11.60 18.71
N MET A 196 -8.15 11.70 19.49
CA MET A 196 -8.39 10.91 20.68
C MET A 196 -8.26 9.40 20.42
N ILE A 197 -8.76 8.89 19.28
CA ILE A 197 -8.81 7.45 18.97
C ILE A 197 -7.80 7.02 17.90
N ARG A 198 -7.06 7.96 17.30
CA ARG A 198 -6.14 7.69 16.19
C ARG A 198 -5.04 6.67 16.55
N ALA A 199 -4.51 6.72 17.76
CA ALA A 199 -3.43 5.82 18.18
C ALA A 199 -3.89 4.35 18.25
N HIS A 200 -5.15 4.10 18.60
CA HIS A 200 -5.77 2.76 18.59
C HIS A 200 -5.95 2.25 17.16
N LEU A 201 -6.42 3.09 16.24
CA LEU A 201 -6.54 2.72 14.82
C LEU A 201 -5.16 2.40 14.21
N VAL A 202 -4.12 3.18 14.52
CA VAL A 202 -2.76 2.90 14.07
C VAL A 202 -2.25 1.56 14.61
N GLU A 203 -2.60 1.20 15.85
CA GLU A 203 -2.26 -0.12 16.41
C GLU A 203 -3.05 -1.25 15.74
N LEU A 204 -4.32 -1.04 15.41
CA LEU A 204 -5.11 -2.01 14.67
C LEU A 204 -4.52 -2.26 13.27
N CYS A 205 -4.22 -1.20 12.50
CA CYS A 205 -3.60 -1.31 11.17
C CYS A 205 -2.28 -2.10 11.24
N ARG A 206 -1.49 -1.88 12.30
CA ARG A 206 -0.26 -2.65 12.54
C ARG A 206 -0.54 -4.15 12.68
N GLN A 207 -1.56 -4.52 13.44
CA GLN A 207 -1.92 -5.92 13.68
C GLN A 207 -2.47 -6.56 12.41
N CYS A 208 -3.33 -5.85 11.67
CA CYS A 208 -3.81 -6.31 10.37
C CYS A 208 -2.65 -6.59 9.40
N PHE A 209 -1.66 -5.69 9.35
CA PHE A 209 -0.47 -5.88 8.52
C PHE A 209 0.35 -7.10 8.96
N ILE A 210 0.65 -7.22 10.26
CA ILE A 210 1.48 -8.31 10.80
C ILE A 210 0.86 -9.69 10.55
N HIS A 211 -0.46 -9.78 10.65
CA HIS A 211 -1.19 -11.03 10.48
C HIS A 211 -1.68 -11.24 9.04
N GLY A 212 -1.25 -10.44 8.07
CA GLY A 212 -1.61 -10.59 6.67
C GLY A 212 -3.13 -10.57 6.43
N VAL A 213 -3.86 -9.75 7.19
CA VAL A 213 -5.33 -9.69 7.11
C VAL A 213 -5.74 -9.13 5.75
N PRO A 214 -6.63 -9.81 5.00
CA PRO A 214 -7.12 -9.31 3.70
C PRO A 214 -7.69 -7.90 3.81
N ARG A 215 -7.64 -7.13 2.72
CA ARG A 215 -8.04 -5.72 2.72
C ARG A 215 -9.49 -5.49 3.15
N LYS A 216 -10.43 -6.31 2.63
CA LYS A 216 -11.85 -6.26 2.99
C LYS A 216 -12.06 -6.47 4.50
N GLU A 217 -11.42 -7.51 5.07
CA GLU A 217 -11.48 -7.80 6.50
C GLU A 217 -10.81 -6.70 7.34
N SER A 218 -9.67 -6.17 6.89
CA SER A 218 -9.00 -5.07 7.58
C SER A 218 -9.89 -3.82 7.66
N GLN A 219 -10.60 -3.49 6.58
CA GLN A 219 -11.56 -2.39 6.57
C GLN A 219 -12.74 -2.63 7.52
N ARG A 220 -13.26 -3.85 7.57
CA ARG A 220 -14.28 -4.25 8.55
C ARG A 220 -13.79 -4.04 9.99
N TYR A 221 -12.59 -4.51 10.35
CA TYR A 221 -12.04 -4.29 11.69
C TYR A 221 -11.83 -2.80 12.01
N ILE A 222 -11.37 -2.01 11.03
CA ILE A 222 -11.20 -0.56 11.18
C ILE A 222 -12.55 0.10 11.49
N ARG A 223 -13.60 -0.19 10.72
CA ARG A 223 -14.95 0.32 10.95
C ARG A 223 -15.49 -0.12 12.32
N LEU A 224 -15.32 -1.39 12.66
CA LEU A 224 -15.78 -1.96 13.93
C LEU A 224 -15.10 -1.32 15.14
N LEU A 225 -13.76 -1.14 15.10
CA LEU A 225 -13.05 -0.44 16.18
C LEU A 225 -13.50 1.01 16.29
N THR A 226 -13.63 1.70 15.15
CA THR A 226 -14.10 3.09 15.13
C THR A 226 -15.48 3.18 15.80
N HIS A 227 -16.43 2.32 15.40
CA HIS A 227 -17.77 2.26 15.99
C HIS A 227 -17.73 1.99 17.51
N ARG A 228 -16.93 1.02 17.96
CA ARG A 228 -16.77 0.71 19.39
C ARG A 228 -16.14 1.84 20.21
N LEU A 229 -15.42 2.75 19.56
CA LEU A 229 -14.80 3.91 20.21
C LEU A 229 -15.66 5.18 20.19
N ILE A 230 -16.74 5.22 19.39
CA ILE A 230 -17.70 6.35 19.34
C ILE A 230 -18.24 6.73 20.72
N PRO A 231 -18.66 5.79 21.60
CA PRO A 231 -19.22 6.16 22.90
C PRO A 231 -18.27 6.99 23.76
N PHE A 232 -16.95 6.82 23.62
CA PHE A 232 -15.98 7.63 24.36
C PHE A 232 -15.81 9.03 23.78
N LEU A 233 -15.93 9.17 22.45
CA LEU A 233 -15.97 10.46 21.78
C LEU A 233 -17.26 11.21 22.17
N ASP A 234 -18.42 10.56 22.12
CA ASP A 234 -19.70 11.14 22.55
C ASP A 234 -19.62 11.65 24.00
N TRP A 235 -18.95 10.91 24.90
CA TRP A 235 -18.74 11.32 26.29
C TRP A 235 -17.95 12.63 26.41
N ILE A 236 -16.85 12.78 25.67
CA ILE A 236 -16.05 14.02 25.70
C ILE A 236 -16.80 15.16 25.01
N TYR A 237 -17.40 14.89 23.84
CA TYR A 237 -18.09 15.89 23.03
C TYR A 237 -19.29 16.50 23.75
N THR A 238 -20.07 15.69 24.45
CA THR A 238 -21.27 16.15 25.17
C THR A 238 -20.98 16.65 26.60
N GLY A 239 -19.71 16.65 27.02
CA GLY A 239 -19.33 16.98 28.40
C GLY A 239 -19.89 15.99 29.43
N GLY A 240 -20.02 14.72 29.06
CA GLY A 240 -20.47 13.64 29.93
C GLY A 240 -21.99 13.46 30.04
N ARG A 241 -22.77 13.95 29.07
CA ARG A 241 -24.23 13.73 29.05
C ARG A 241 -24.61 12.38 28.45
N ILE A 242 -23.92 11.97 27.39
CA ILE A 242 -24.19 10.72 26.65
C ILE A 242 -22.84 10.04 26.40
N GLY A 243 -22.84 8.72 26.25
CA GLY A 243 -21.66 7.94 25.90
C GLY A 243 -21.07 7.18 27.08
N ARG A 244 -19.83 6.71 26.92
CA ARG A 244 -19.10 5.90 27.90
C ARG A 244 -17.96 6.69 28.52
N LYS A 245 -18.00 6.86 29.85
CA LYS A 245 -16.88 7.40 30.64
C LYS A 245 -15.67 6.45 30.59
N ASN A 246 -14.51 6.89 31.09
CA ASN A 246 -13.29 6.06 31.22
C ASN A 246 -12.72 5.55 29.89
N PHE A 247 -12.34 6.48 28.99
CA PHE A 247 -11.61 6.12 27.76
C PHE A 247 -10.42 5.17 28.01
N TYR A 248 -9.74 5.33 29.14
CA TYR A 248 -8.85 4.31 29.69
C TYR A 248 -9.47 3.71 30.96
N PRO A 249 -9.46 2.37 31.14
CA PRO A 249 -8.82 1.35 30.30
C PRO A 249 -9.67 0.82 29.13
N ASP A 250 -10.92 1.24 29.03
CA ASP A 250 -11.93 0.52 28.24
C ASP A 250 -11.67 0.55 26.72
N ALA A 251 -11.16 1.66 26.17
CA ALA A 251 -10.78 1.70 24.75
C ALA A 251 -9.63 0.74 24.40
N ASP A 252 -8.69 0.53 25.34
CA ASP A 252 -7.62 -0.45 25.17
C ASP A 252 -8.19 -1.88 25.21
N GLN A 253 -9.27 -2.13 25.95
CA GLN A 253 -9.96 -3.42 25.97
C GLN A 253 -10.66 -3.71 24.64
N GLU A 254 -11.35 -2.72 24.07
CA GLU A 254 -12.01 -2.88 22.76
C GLU A 254 -10.99 -3.19 21.65
N LEU A 255 -9.86 -2.49 21.63
CA LEU A 255 -8.75 -2.81 20.73
C LEU A 255 -8.22 -4.24 21.00
N ARG A 256 -8.01 -4.62 22.26
CA ARG A 256 -7.48 -5.95 22.62
C ARG A 256 -8.39 -7.08 22.14
N ARG A 257 -9.71 -6.91 22.23
CA ARG A 257 -10.69 -7.90 21.74
C ARG A 257 -10.53 -8.16 20.24
N LEU A 258 -10.46 -7.09 19.44
CA LEU A 258 -10.27 -7.23 17.99
C LEU A 258 -8.91 -7.80 17.62
N VAL A 259 -7.85 -7.39 18.33
CA VAL A 259 -6.51 -7.95 18.10
C VAL A 259 -6.45 -9.44 18.42
N LEU A 260 -7.15 -9.89 19.47
CA LEU A 260 -7.23 -11.31 19.79
C LEU A 260 -7.97 -12.08 18.70
N GLU A 261 -9.10 -11.56 18.20
CA GLU A 261 -9.84 -12.16 17.09
C GLU A 261 -8.99 -12.26 15.82
N ILE A 262 -8.29 -11.19 15.45
CA ILE A 262 -7.34 -11.18 14.31
C ILE A 262 -6.29 -12.26 14.50
N ARG A 263 -5.72 -12.38 15.70
CA ARG A 263 -4.71 -13.39 15.98
C ARG A 263 -5.26 -14.79 15.84
N THR A 264 -6.41 -15.08 16.41
CA THR A 264 -7.03 -16.41 16.34
C THR A 264 -7.34 -16.80 14.89
N ARG A 265 -7.84 -15.87 14.08
CA ARG A 265 -8.26 -16.17 12.70
C ARG A 265 -7.12 -16.19 11.68
N PHE A 266 -6.09 -15.35 11.86
CA PHE A 266 -5.09 -15.12 10.81
C PHE A 266 -3.65 -15.48 11.20
N SER A 267 -3.35 -15.81 12.47
CA SER A 267 -1.96 -16.14 12.86
C SER A 267 -1.45 -17.46 12.28
N GLN A 268 -2.32 -18.39 11.89
CA GLN A 268 -1.93 -19.64 11.23
C GLN A 268 -1.36 -19.42 9.81
N ARG A 269 -1.49 -18.21 9.25
CA ARG A 269 -0.92 -17.83 7.94
C ARG A 269 0.50 -17.26 8.05
N ILE A 270 1.11 -17.27 9.23
CA ILE A 270 2.49 -16.84 9.45
C ILE A 270 3.41 -18.00 9.11
N GLY A 271 3.96 -17.96 7.89
CA GLY A 271 4.69 -19.07 7.27
C GLY A 271 3.93 -19.48 6.01
N SER A 272 4.13 -18.73 4.93
CA SER A 272 3.53 -19.07 3.64
C SER A 272 4.01 -20.46 3.21
N ALA A 273 3.08 -21.35 2.85
CA ALA A 273 3.42 -22.50 2.02
C ALA A 273 4.12 -21.98 0.74
N LYS A 274 5.15 -22.70 0.27
CA LYS A 274 5.89 -22.30 -0.95
C LYS A 274 4.90 -22.09 -2.10
N ARG A 275 4.97 -20.93 -2.74
CA ARG A 275 4.08 -20.58 -3.85
C ARG A 275 4.36 -21.49 -5.04
N ILE A 276 3.36 -21.71 -5.90
CA ILE A 276 3.53 -22.48 -7.15
C ILE A 276 4.74 -21.96 -7.96
N SER A 277 4.88 -20.63 -8.07
CA SER A 277 6.03 -20.00 -8.73
C SER A 277 7.39 -20.34 -8.09
N GLU A 278 7.45 -20.36 -6.75
CA GLU A 278 8.68 -20.68 -6.00
C GLU A 278 9.08 -22.16 -6.11
N GLN A 279 8.14 -23.06 -6.42
CA GLN A 279 8.43 -24.48 -6.65
C GLN A 279 8.96 -24.73 -8.07
N ILE A 280 8.49 -23.95 -9.06
CA ILE A 280 8.84 -24.11 -10.47
C ILE A 280 10.16 -23.42 -10.82
N GLU A 281 10.43 -22.23 -10.26
CA GLU A 281 11.64 -21.46 -10.59
C GLU A 281 12.93 -22.04 -9.97
N GLY A 282 12.82 -22.97 -9.01
CA GLY A 282 13.97 -23.57 -8.31
C GLY A 282 14.81 -22.55 -7.55
N PRO A 283 15.84 -22.97 -6.78
CA PRO A 283 16.86 -22.03 -6.34
C PRO A 283 17.57 -21.49 -7.59
N THR A 284 17.52 -20.18 -7.80
CA THR A 284 18.32 -19.51 -8.82
C THR A 284 19.78 -19.90 -8.57
N GLU A 285 20.42 -20.58 -9.53
CA GLU A 285 21.87 -20.80 -9.47
C GLU A 285 22.52 -19.44 -9.26
N ASN A 286 23.29 -19.32 -8.17
CA ASN A 286 23.90 -18.06 -7.80
C ASN A 286 25.01 -17.81 -8.84
N PRO A 287 24.85 -16.85 -9.77
CA PRO A 287 25.83 -16.65 -10.82
C PRO A 287 27.09 -16.12 -10.12
N GLY A 288 28.14 -16.95 -10.06
CA GLY A 288 29.44 -16.54 -9.53
C GLY A 288 30.15 -15.58 -10.46
N VAL A 289 31.43 -15.37 -10.21
CA VAL A 289 32.33 -14.54 -11.02
C VAL A 289 32.31 -14.90 -12.51
N ASP A 290 32.10 -16.18 -12.84
CA ASP A 290 31.99 -16.67 -14.23
C ASP A 290 30.94 -15.93 -15.06
N PHE A 291 29.82 -15.53 -14.45
CA PHE A 291 28.78 -14.74 -15.11
C PHE A 291 29.32 -13.38 -15.58
N LEU A 292 30.05 -12.68 -14.69
CA LEU A 292 30.61 -11.38 -15.01
C LEU A 292 31.78 -11.51 -15.98
N MET A 293 32.59 -12.57 -15.88
CA MET A 293 33.66 -12.86 -16.84
C MET A 293 33.10 -13.08 -18.25
N GLY A 294 32.04 -13.86 -18.39
CA GLY A 294 31.38 -14.09 -19.69
C GLY A 294 30.87 -12.80 -20.32
N LYS A 295 30.25 -11.92 -19.52
CA LYS A 295 29.80 -10.60 -20.00
C LYS A 295 30.95 -9.67 -20.36
N ALA A 296 32.00 -9.62 -19.54
CA ALA A 296 33.16 -8.78 -19.81
C ALA A 296 33.89 -9.21 -21.09
N LYS A 297 34.02 -10.52 -21.35
CA LYS A 297 34.60 -11.07 -22.60
C LYS A 297 33.76 -10.68 -23.83
N ALA A 298 32.44 -10.79 -23.76
CA ALA A 298 31.57 -10.40 -24.87
C ALA A 298 31.65 -8.89 -25.18
N GLU A 299 31.86 -8.04 -24.16
CA GLU A 299 32.04 -6.60 -24.36
C GLU A 299 33.45 -6.24 -24.89
N MET A 300 34.46 -7.07 -24.63
CA MET A 300 35.82 -6.89 -25.18
C MET A 300 35.91 -7.05 -26.69
N GLU A 301 34.97 -7.77 -27.30
CA GLU A 301 34.91 -7.94 -28.76
C GLU A 301 34.50 -6.63 -29.49
N LYS A 302 34.09 -5.60 -28.73
CA LYS A 302 33.77 -4.27 -29.27
C LYS A 302 35.01 -3.37 -29.25
N ASP A 303 35.41 -2.85 -30.40
CA ASP A 303 36.58 -1.95 -30.55
C ASP A 303 36.26 -0.50 -30.15
N ASP A 304 35.77 -0.32 -28.93
CA ASP A 304 35.35 0.97 -28.39
C ASP A 304 35.75 1.15 -26.91
N SER A 305 35.29 2.24 -26.30
CA SER A 305 35.52 2.52 -24.88
C SER A 305 34.95 1.45 -23.93
N THR A 306 34.00 0.65 -24.41
CA THR A 306 33.34 -0.44 -23.69
C THR A 306 34.24 -1.67 -23.63
N GLY A 307 34.95 -1.98 -24.72
CA GLY A 307 35.95 -3.06 -24.74
C GLY A 307 37.09 -2.84 -23.73
N LYS A 308 37.58 -1.59 -23.60
CA LYS A 308 38.56 -1.22 -22.57
C LYS A 308 38.04 -1.42 -21.14
N ARG A 309 36.75 -1.19 -20.89
CA ARG A 309 36.12 -1.42 -19.58
C ARG A 309 35.99 -2.90 -19.27
N GLY A 310 35.68 -3.73 -20.27
CA GLY A 310 35.66 -5.19 -20.14
C GLY A 310 37.00 -5.74 -19.66
N GLN A 311 38.11 -5.28 -20.25
CA GLN A 311 39.47 -5.65 -19.82
C GLN A 311 39.76 -5.28 -18.37
N VAL A 312 39.38 -4.08 -17.93
CA VAL A 312 39.59 -3.63 -16.54
C VAL A 312 38.79 -4.47 -15.55
N ILE A 313 37.54 -4.83 -15.88
CA ILE A 313 36.71 -5.70 -15.04
C ILE A 313 37.32 -7.09 -14.93
N LEU A 314 37.79 -7.68 -16.04
CA LEU A 314 38.48 -8.98 -16.01
C LEU A 314 39.75 -8.91 -15.16
N ALA A 315 40.57 -7.86 -15.29
CA ALA A 315 41.75 -7.70 -14.46
C ALA A 315 41.39 -7.61 -12.97
N HIS A 316 40.29 -6.94 -12.61
CA HIS A 316 39.84 -6.90 -11.20
C HIS A 316 39.35 -8.27 -10.69
N ILE A 317 38.76 -9.09 -11.55
CA ILE A 317 38.39 -10.46 -11.22
C ILE A 317 39.65 -11.33 -11.04
N GLU A 318 40.58 -11.31 -12.00
CA GLU A 318 41.80 -12.13 -12.00
C GLU A 318 42.74 -11.80 -10.83
N ASN A 319 42.71 -10.57 -10.33
CA ASN A 319 43.48 -10.13 -9.16
C ASN A 319 42.73 -10.30 -7.83
N ASP A 320 41.64 -11.07 -7.79
CA ASP A 320 40.79 -11.31 -6.60
C ASP A 320 40.27 -10.02 -5.93
N ILE A 321 40.16 -8.92 -6.69
CA ILE A 321 39.58 -7.66 -6.19
C ILE A 321 38.05 -7.75 -6.16
N VAL A 322 37.45 -8.48 -7.12
CA VAL A 322 36.00 -8.75 -7.19
C VAL A 322 35.79 -10.25 -7.04
N GLY A 323 35.15 -10.68 -5.96
CA GLY A 323 34.89 -12.09 -5.68
C GLY A 323 33.43 -12.51 -5.85
N ASP A 324 33.16 -13.81 -5.69
CA ASP A 324 31.81 -14.38 -5.78
C ASP A 324 30.82 -13.73 -4.81
N ALA A 325 31.30 -13.32 -3.64
CA ALA A 325 30.47 -12.64 -2.64
C ALA A 325 29.97 -11.28 -3.14
N ASP A 326 30.80 -10.52 -3.85
CA ASP A 326 30.44 -9.21 -4.39
C ASP A 326 29.43 -9.34 -5.53
N ILE A 327 29.63 -10.33 -6.41
CA ILE A 327 28.70 -10.66 -7.48
C ILE A 327 27.36 -11.13 -6.91
N SER A 328 27.38 -12.03 -5.92
CA SER A 328 26.18 -12.50 -5.23
C SER A 328 25.40 -11.34 -4.61
N ASN A 329 26.09 -10.42 -3.92
CA ASN A 329 25.47 -9.23 -3.33
C ASN A 329 24.87 -8.30 -4.41
N PHE A 330 25.58 -8.11 -5.52
CA PHE A 330 25.10 -7.32 -6.65
C PHE A 330 23.84 -7.94 -7.28
N ILE A 331 23.86 -9.24 -7.58
CA ILE A 331 22.71 -9.96 -8.14
C ILE A 331 21.54 -9.91 -7.16
N GLU A 332 21.78 -10.09 -5.86
CA GLU A 332 20.74 -9.96 -4.84
C GLU A 332 20.14 -8.54 -4.82
N GLU A 333 20.96 -7.49 -4.95
CA GLU A 333 20.50 -6.11 -5.03
C GLU A 333 19.67 -5.85 -6.30
N VAL A 334 20.15 -6.29 -7.47
CA VAL A 334 19.44 -6.16 -8.75
C VAL A 334 18.12 -6.93 -8.68
N SER A 335 18.12 -8.18 -8.23
CA SER A 335 16.90 -8.98 -8.05
C SER A 335 15.93 -8.32 -7.07
N LYS A 336 16.41 -7.73 -5.96
CA LYS A 336 15.56 -6.96 -5.04
C LYS A 336 14.94 -5.73 -5.71
N LYS A 337 15.69 -5.02 -6.56
CA LYS A 337 15.19 -3.88 -7.34
C LYS A 337 14.16 -4.34 -8.37
N THR A 338 14.46 -5.35 -9.17
CA THR A 338 13.54 -5.94 -10.16
C THR A 338 12.25 -6.43 -9.51
N GLN A 339 12.35 -7.18 -8.42
CA GLN A 339 11.19 -7.68 -7.69
C GLN A 339 10.34 -6.53 -7.13
N ARG A 340 10.96 -5.44 -6.67
CA ARG A 340 10.23 -4.27 -6.19
C ARG A 340 9.45 -3.61 -7.33
N GLU A 341 10.11 -3.32 -8.44
CA GLU A 341 9.48 -2.70 -9.60
C GLU A 341 8.38 -3.59 -10.18
N GLY A 342 8.61 -4.91 -10.28
CA GLY A 342 7.61 -5.86 -10.74
C GLY A 342 6.36 -5.88 -9.86
N ASN A 343 6.53 -5.90 -8.52
CA ASN A 343 5.40 -5.81 -7.59
C ASN A 343 4.64 -4.47 -7.70
N ASP A 344 5.33 -3.37 -7.95
CA ASP A 344 4.70 -2.06 -8.10
C ASP A 344 3.90 -2.00 -9.42
N TRP A 345 4.43 -2.54 -10.51
CA TRP A 345 3.71 -2.67 -11.78
C TRP A 345 2.53 -3.62 -11.72
N HIS A 346 2.65 -4.77 -11.05
CA HIS A 346 1.51 -5.66 -10.79
C HIS A 346 0.37 -4.90 -10.11
N ARG A 347 0.67 -4.11 -9.08
CA ARG A 347 -0.36 -3.30 -8.42
C ARG A 347 -0.99 -2.25 -9.34
N VAL A 348 -0.20 -1.64 -10.22
CA VAL A 348 -0.70 -0.64 -11.17
C VAL A 348 -1.58 -1.29 -12.23
N LEU A 349 -1.08 -2.31 -12.92
CA LEU A 349 -1.83 -2.98 -13.99
C LEU A 349 -3.08 -3.65 -13.47
N LEU A 350 -3.01 -4.32 -12.33
CA LEU A 350 -4.16 -5.00 -11.74
C LEU A 350 -5.08 -4.05 -10.97
N SER A 351 -4.73 -2.77 -10.83
CA SER A 351 -5.62 -1.79 -10.22
C SER A 351 -6.86 -1.57 -11.09
N GLY A 352 -8.03 -1.59 -10.45
CA GLY A 352 -9.31 -1.43 -11.15
C GLY A 352 -10.01 -2.75 -11.46
N PHE A 353 -9.34 -3.90 -11.38
CA PHE A 353 -10.01 -5.19 -11.50
C PHE A 353 -10.55 -5.67 -10.13
N SER A 354 -11.59 -6.49 -10.15
CA SER A 354 -12.13 -7.11 -8.94
C SER A 354 -11.22 -8.25 -8.47
N HIS A 355 -11.02 -8.36 -7.15
CA HIS A 355 -10.14 -9.35 -6.53
C HIS A 355 -10.96 -10.34 -5.68
N PRO A 356 -11.33 -11.51 -6.22
CA PRO A 356 -12.14 -12.48 -5.50
C PRO A 356 -11.36 -13.07 -4.31
N SER A 357 -12.07 -13.43 -3.25
CA SER A 357 -11.47 -14.07 -2.06
C SER A 357 -11.11 -15.55 -2.27
N SER A 358 -11.71 -16.18 -3.28
CA SER A 358 -11.52 -17.58 -3.69
C SER A 358 -12.06 -17.79 -5.11
N LEU A 359 -11.65 -18.87 -5.79
CA LEU A 359 -12.25 -19.25 -7.07
C LEU A 359 -13.77 -19.49 -6.94
N LYS A 360 -14.22 -20.10 -5.84
CA LYS A 360 -15.66 -20.29 -5.55
C LYS A 360 -16.45 -18.97 -5.57
N ALA A 361 -15.89 -17.91 -4.99
CA ALA A 361 -16.51 -16.58 -5.01
C ALA A 361 -16.58 -16.01 -6.43
N ALA A 362 -15.51 -16.16 -7.23
CA ALA A 362 -15.54 -15.77 -8.64
C ALA A 362 -16.64 -16.52 -9.43
N VAL A 363 -16.75 -17.84 -9.23
CA VAL A 363 -17.64 -18.73 -9.99
C VAL A 363 -19.12 -18.49 -9.67
N PHE A 364 -19.49 -18.35 -8.39
CA PHE A 364 -20.90 -18.29 -7.98
C PHE A 364 -21.39 -16.89 -7.60
N ALA A 365 -20.49 -15.98 -7.24
CA ALA A 365 -20.81 -14.60 -6.86
C ALA A 365 -20.16 -13.58 -7.81
N GLY A 366 -19.82 -13.99 -9.03
CA GLY A 366 -19.22 -13.11 -10.02
C GLY A 366 -20.11 -11.93 -10.43
N ASP A 367 -21.44 -12.06 -10.32
CA ASP A 367 -22.38 -10.95 -10.58
C ASP A 367 -22.20 -9.81 -9.55
N ASP A 368 -21.78 -10.13 -8.31
CA ASP A 368 -21.51 -9.16 -7.25
C ASP A 368 -20.12 -8.49 -7.42
N LEU A 369 -19.30 -9.00 -8.34
CA LEU A 369 -17.95 -8.48 -8.65
C LEU A 369 -17.93 -7.61 -9.91
N LEU A 370 -19.05 -7.51 -10.62
CA LEU A 370 -19.20 -6.70 -11.82
C LEU A 370 -19.08 -5.20 -11.53
N GLN A 371 -18.39 -4.49 -12.41
CA GLN A 371 -18.34 -3.03 -12.43
C GLN A 371 -19.31 -2.42 -13.45
N GLU A 372 -19.67 -3.21 -14.46
CA GLU A 372 -20.60 -2.85 -15.52
C GLU A 372 -21.42 -4.08 -15.95
N PRO A 373 -22.64 -3.91 -16.49
CA PRO A 373 -23.43 -5.03 -16.99
C PRO A 373 -22.72 -5.68 -18.19
N SER A 374 -22.07 -6.83 -17.95
CA SER A 374 -21.31 -7.55 -18.97
C SER A 374 -21.47 -9.07 -18.81
N GLY A 375 -21.30 -9.79 -19.91
CA GLY A 375 -21.20 -11.25 -19.92
C GLY A 375 -19.77 -11.76 -19.76
N MET A 376 -18.78 -10.86 -19.72
CA MET A 376 -17.37 -11.18 -19.60
C MET A 376 -16.73 -10.25 -18.56
N GLN A 377 -15.85 -10.78 -17.71
CA GLN A 377 -15.11 -9.96 -16.76
C GLN A 377 -13.72 -10.52 -16.49
N TYR A 378 -12.76 -9.61 -16.33
CA TYR A 378 -11.44 -9.94 -15.83
C TYR A 378 -11.41 -9.80 -14.31
N LEU A 379 -10.95 -10.85 -13.64
CA LEU A 379 -10.68 -10.84 -12.21
C LEU A 379 -9.17 -10.93 -11.98
N ALA A 380 -8.67 -10.14 -11.04
CA ALA A 380 -7.25 -10.07 -10.74
C ALA A 380 -6.89 -10.83 -9.46
N GLU A 381 -5.68 -11.38 -9.43
CA GLU A 381 -5.12 -12.11 -8.28
C GLU A 381 -6.04 -13.25 -7.78
N VAL A 382 -6.59 -14.01 -8.73
CA VAL A 382 -7.57 -15.06 -8.46
C VAL A 382 -6.90 -16.19 -7.68
N PRO A 383 -7.33 -16.47 -6.43
CA PRO A 383 -6.72 -17.54 -5.64
C PRO A 383 -7.12 -18.90 -6.18
N VAL A 384 -6.13 -19.77 -6.36
CA VAL A 384 -6.32 -21.16 -6.81
C VAL A 384 -5.56 -22.11 -5.89
N THR A 385 -6.13 -23.30 -5.69
CA THR A 385 -5.47 -24.39 -4.94
C THR A 385 -5.42 -25.63 -5.81
N GLY A 386 -4.21 -26.11 -6.09
CA GLY A 386 -3.99 -27.28 -6.92
C GLY A 386 -3.02 -28.29 -6.29
N PRO A 387 -2.71 -29.38 -7.02
CA PRO A 387 -1.77 -30.42 -6.57
C PRO A 387 -0.38 -29.88 -6.21
N GLN A 388 0.03 -28.79 -6.87
CA GLN A 388 1.33 -28.12 -6.68
C GLN A 388 1.29 -27.05 -5.57
N GLY A 389 0.17 -26.90 -4.87
CA GLY A 389 -0.02 -25.96 -3.78
C GLY A 389 -0.98 -24.81 -4.09
N ALA A 390 -0.91 -23.76 -3.29
CA ALA A 390 -1.75 -22.57 -3.45
C ALA A 390 -1.03 -21.48 -4.26
N GLY A 391 -1.76 -20.82 -5.15
CA GLY A 391 -1.26 -19.76 -6.01
C GLY A 391 -2.28 -18.64 -6.20
N ARG A 392 -1.85 -17.60 -6.92
CA ARG A 392 -2.73 -16.53 -7.39
C ARG A 392 -2.39 -16.25 -8.83
N ILE A 393 -3.41 -16.29 -9.67
CA ILE A 393 -3.27 -16.00 -11.10
C ILE A 393 -3.48 -14.50 -11.28
N ASP A 394 -2.57 -13.82 -11.97
CA ASP A 394 -2.58 -12.36 -12.07
C ASP A 394 -3.89 -11.84 -12.67
N LEU A 395 -4.33 -12.43 -13.79
CA LEU A 395 -5.62 -12.15 -14.40
C LEU A 395 -6.28 -13.42 -14.92
N VAL A 396 -7.59 -13.51 -14.73
CA VAL A 396 -8.42 -14.58 -15.28
C VAL A 396 -9.65 -13.95 -15.91
N LEU A 397 -9.91 -14.31 -17.17
CA LEU A 397 -11.14 -13.94 -17.85
C LEU A 397 -12.22 -14.97 -17.55
N PHE A 398 -13.33 -14.50 -16.98
CA PHE A 398 -14.53 -15.29 -16.76
C PHE A 398 -15.63 -14.87 -17.73
N VAL A 399 -16.45 -15.83 -18.11
CA VAL A 399 -17.67 -15.60 -18.88
C VAL A 399 -18.89 -16.11 -18.14
N ARG A 400 -19.98 -15.34 -18.24
CA ARG A 400 -21.24 -15.61 -17.57
C ARG A 400 -22.10 -16.54 -18.42
N ASN A 401 -22.39 -17.73 -17.90
CA ASN A 401 -23.22 -18.73 -18.55
C ASN A 401 -24.48 -19.00 -17.73
N LYS A 402 -25.58 -19.33 -18.43
CA LYS A 402 -26.81 -19.77 -17.78
C LYS A 402 -26.76 -21.27 -17.50
N LYS A 403 -27.00 -21.66 -16.26
CA LYS A 403 -27.21 -23.05 -15.81
C LYS A 403 -28.72 -23.39 -15.87
N ALA A 404 -29.05 -24.67 -15.69
CA ALA A 404 -30.42 -25.09 -15.41
C ALA A 404 -31.01 -24.33 -14.22
N ALA A 405 -32.34 -24.14 -14.19
CA ALA A 405 -33.07 -23.45 -13.12
C ALA A 405 -32.75 -21.93 -12.95
N ASN A 406 -32.43 -21.23 -14.04
CA ASN A 406 -32.22 -19.77 -14.06
C ASN A 406 -31.08 -19.27 -13.14
N GLN A 407 -30.15 -20.16 -12.79
CA GLN A 407 -28.92 -19.80 -12.09
C GLN A 407 -27.83 -19.44 -13.10
N TYR A 408 -26.93 -18.55 -12.71
CA TYR A 408 -25.79 -18.14 -13.53
C TYR A 408 -24.50 -18.64 -12.90
N ILE A 409 -23.54 -19.00 -13.74
CA ILE A 409 -22.20 -19.42 -13.33
C ILE A 409 -21.16 -18.65 -14.14
N TRP A 410 -20.10 -18.23 -13.47
CA TRP A 410 -18.96 -17.61 -14.11
C TRP A 410 -17.90 -18.67 -14.39
N THR A 411 -17.62 -18.88 -15.66
CA THR A 411 -16.73 -19.92 -16.16
C THR A 411 -15.39 -19.31 -16.58
N PRO A 412 -14.25 -19.75 -16.04
CA PRO A 412 -12.95 -19.25 -16.48
C PRO A 412 -12.67 -19.74 -17.90
N ILE A 413 -12.19 -18.86 -18.78
CA ILE A 413 -11.86 -19.21 -20.17
C ILE A 413 -10.41 -18.88 -20.55
N MET A 414 -9.77 -17.96 -19.82
CA MET A 414 -8.40 -17.55 -20.09
C MET A 414 -7.67 -17.18 -18.80
N ILE A 415 -6.37 -17.45 -18.76
CA ILE A 415 -5.45 -16.95 -17.75
C ILE A 415 -4.35 -16.08 -18.40
N LEU A 416 -3.99 -14.99 -17.73
CA LEU A 416 -2.87 -14.13 -18.11
C LEU A 416 -1.92 -13.95 -16.93
N GLU A 417 -0.63 -14.01 -17.23
CA GLU A 417 0.45 -13.78 -16.26
C GLU A 417 1.19 -12.49 -16.64
N VAL A 418 1.43 -11.61 -15.67
CA VAL A 418 2.13 -10.34 -15.87
C VAL A 418 3.62 -10.51 -15.58
N LYS A 419 4.45 -10.29 -16.61
CA LYS A 419 5.90 -10.36 -16.53
C LYS A 419 6.52 -9.00 -16.83
N THR A 420 7.20 -8.46 -15.83
CA THR A 420 7.91 -7.19 -15.95
C THR A 420 9.34 -7.41 -16.41
N LYS A 421 9.77 -6.63 -17.41
CA LYS A 421 11.11 -6.67 -17.98
C LYS A 421 11.85 -5.39 -17.65
N ALA A 422 13.10 -5.53 -17.24
CA ALA A 422 13.90 -4.45 -16.72
C ALA A 422 15.29 -4.47 -17.33
N GLY A 423 15.69 -3.35 -17.93
CA GLY A 423 17.08 -3.06 -18.24
C GLY A 423 17.80 -2.53 -17.00
N PHE A 424 18.99 -3.05 -16.74
CA PHE A 424 19.88 -2.50 -15.72
C PHE A 424 21.24 -2.21 -16.34
N ARG A 425 21.74 -0.99 -16.11
CA ARG A 425 23.18 -0.73 -16.18
C ARG A 425 23.76 -0.86 -14.81
N PHE A 426 25.02 -1.28 -14.78
CA PHE A 426 25.80 -1.27 -13.57
C PHE A 426 27.16 -0.64 -13.83
N ASN A 427 27.77 -0.14 -12.76
CA ASN A 427 29.15 0.29 -12.76
C ASN A 427 29.82 -0.14 -11.46
N LEU A 428 31.12 -0.37 -11.53
CA LEU A 428 31.95 -0.80 -10.42
C LEU A 428 32.77 0.40 -9.92
N TYR A 429 32.60 0.75 -8.65
CA TYR A 429 33.34 1.83 -8.01
C TYR A 429 34.20 1.31 -6.87
N GLY A 430 35.34 1.96 -6.63
CA GLY A 430 36.11 1.76 -5.42
C GLY A 430 35.55 2.63 -4.29
N ARG A 431 34.98 2.01 -3.25
CA ARG A 431 34.55 2.71 -2.03
C ARG A 431 35.63 2.62 -0.96
N LYS A 432 36.08 3.78 -0.49
CA LYS A 432 37.02 3.85 0.63
C LYS A 432 36.32 3.35 1.91
N PRO A 433 36.84 2.31 2.59
CA PRO A 433 36.30 1.85 3.86
C PRO A 433 36.51 2.93 4.93
N ARG A 434 35.73 2.85 6.02
CA ARG A 434 35.80 3.79 7.15
C ARG A 434 37.09 3.67 7.99
N THR A 435 38.02 2.82 7.59
CA THR A 435 39.31 2.61 8.27
C THR A 435 40.26 3.79 7.98
N LYS A 436 41.26 3.99 8.85
CA LYS A 436 42.24 5.09 8.74
C LYS A 436 43.27 4.90 7.63
N GLU A 437 43.30 3.75 6.98
CA GLU A 437 44.28 3.43 5.94
C GLU A 437 44.02 4.25 4.67
N SER A 438 45.02 5.04 4.27
CA SER A 438 45.05 5.70 2.97
C SER A 438 45.39 4.66 1.90
N ASN A 439 44.52 4.53 0.89
CA ASN A 439 44.68 3.72 -0.34
C ASN A 439 44.03 2.33 -0.39
N VAL A 440 43.23 1.94 0.61
CA VAL A 440 42.37 0.74 0.48
C VAL A 440 41.01 1.14 -0.10
N TYR A 441 40.54 0.43 -1.12
CA TYR A 441 39.22 0.59 -1.71
C TYR A 441 38.55 -0.78 -1.81
N ALA A 442 37.29 -0.88 -1.39
CA ALA A 442 36.47 -2.08 -1.59
C ALA A 442 35.63 -1.90 -2.87
N PRO A 443 35.43 -2.97 -3.66
CA PRO A 443 34.52 -2.91 -4.80
C PRO A 443 33.09 -2.63 -4.31
N GLU A 444 32.40 -1.73 -4.99
CA GLU A 444 30.97 -1.47 -4.77
C GLU A 444 30.28 -1.36 -6.12
N PHE A 445 29.33 -2.26 -6.37
CA PHE A 445 28.50 -2.21 -7.55
C PHE A 445 27.35 -1.23 -7.36
N TYR A 446 27.17 -0.34 -8.33
CA TYR A 446 26.00 0.52 -8.41
C TYR A 446 25.20 0.16 -9.63
N SER A 447 23.96 -0.29 -9.43
CA SER A 447 23.00 -0.50 -10.51
C SER A 447 21.96 0.62 -10.58
N TRP A 448 21.63 1.04 -11.80
CA TRP A 448 20.49 1.89 -12.07
C TRP A 448 19.68 1.32 -13.24
N LYS A 449 18.40 1.67 -13.21
CA LYS A 449 17.41 1.23 -14.18
C LYS A 449 17.63 1.96 -15.49
N GLU A 450 17.44 1.24 -16.59
CA GLU A 450 17.40 1.80 -17.93
C GLU A 450 16.17 1.26 -18.67
N SER A 451 15.65 2.05 -19.60
CA SER A 451 14.70 1.56 -20.60
C SER A 451 15.39 0.53 -21.48
N LEU A 452 14.62 -0.44 -21.95
CA LEU A 452 15.11 -1.33 -22.99
C LEU A 452 15.37 -0.54 -24.28
N THR A 453 16.21 -1.05 -25.15
CA THR A 453 16.33 -0.52 -26.52
C THR A 453 15.16 -1.02 -27.37
N GLU A 454 14.87 -0.35 -28.49
CA GLU A 454 13.83 -0.83 -29.42
C GLU A 454 14.14 -2.23 -29.96
N ALA A 455 15.42 -2.52 -30.21
CA ALA A 455 15.86 -3.83 -30.65
C ALA A 455 15.63 -4.91 -29.58
N GLU A 456 15.95 -4.62 -28.31
CA GLU A 456 15.69 -5.54 -27.19
C GLU A 456 14.19 -5.75 -26.97
N TRP A 457 13.40 -4.67 -27.03
CA TRP A 457 11.94 -4.75 -26.90
C TRP A 457 11.35 -5.61 -28.01
N LYS A 458 11.70 -5.35 -29.28
CA LYS A 458 11.23 -6.12 -30.42
C LYS A 458 11.65 -7.59 -30.34
N ALA A 459 12.91 -7.85 -30.02
CA ALA A 459 13.41 -9.22 -29.86
C ALA A 459 12.64 -9.98 -28.78
N MET A 460 12.22 -9.32 -27.69
CA MET A 460 11.37 -9.95 -26.69
C MET A 460 9.96 -10.25 -27.20
N LEU A 461 9.35 -9.35 -27.99
CA LEU A 461 8.02 -9.55 -28.56
C LEU A 461 7.99 -10.68 -29.60
N ASP A 462 9.08 -10.83 -30.35
CA ASP A 462 9.24 -11.88 -31.36
C ASP A 462 9.65 -13.23 -30.74
N SER A 463 10.09 -13.23 -29.47
CA SER A 463 10.52 -14.43 -28.76
C SER A 463 9.36 -15.20 -28.12
N ILE A 464 9.47 -16.53 -28.10
CA ILE A 464 8.57 -17.40 -27.36
C ILE A 464 8.83 -17.21 -25.85
N PRO A 465 7.79 -17.05 -25.01
CA PRO A 465 7.96 -16.98 -23.56
C PRO A 465 8.80 -18.17 -23.04
N PRO A 466 9.71 -17.95 -22.08
CA PRO A 466 10.55 -19.01 -21.52
C PRO A 466 9.74 -20.20 -20.98
N HIS A 467 10.31 -21.40 -21.05
CA HIS A 467 9.67 -22.62 -20.54
C HIS A 467 9.20 -22.53 -19.08
N SER A 468 9.90 -21.77 -18.23
CA SER A 468 9.46 -21.53 -16.85
C SER A 468 8.13 -20.78 -16.77
N HIS A 469 7.91 -19.78 -17.64
CA HIS A 469 6.65 -19.06 -17.71
C HIS A 469 5.52 -19.95 -18.22
N LEU A 470 5.81 -20.79 -19.23
CA LEU A 470 4.83 -21.75 -19.75
C LEU A 470 4.46 -22.80 -18.71
N GLY A 471 5.44 -23.35 -18.00
CA GLY A 471 5.21 -24.29 -16.90
C GLY A 471 4.38 -23.69 -15.77
N GLN A 472 4.58 -22.42 -15.43
CA GLN A 472 3.74 -21.71 -14.46
C GLN A 472 2.30 -21.55 -14.95
N LEU A 473 2.10 -21.17 -16.22
CA LEU A 473 0.76 -21.08 -16.82
C LEU A 473 0.07 -22.45 -16.86
N ASP A 474 0.78 -23.52 -17.21
CA ASP A 474 0.25 -24.88 -17.21
C ASP A 474 -0.16 -25.34 -15.80
N ALA A 475 0.66 -25.04 -14.80
CA ALA A 475 0.34 -25.32 -13.39
C ALA A 475 -0.91 -24.56 -12.92
N TYR A 476 -1.05 -23.30 -13.33
CA TYR A 476 -2.23 -22.49 -13.04
C TYR A 476 -3.48 -22.98 -13.77
N GLU A 477 -3.37 -23.37 -15.04
CA GLU A 477 -4.44 -23.99 -15.81
C GLU A 477 -4.92 -25.27 -15.13
N GLN A 478 -4.02 -26.18 -14.77
CA GLN A 478 -4.38 -27.41 -14.06
C GLN A 478 -5.08 -27.12 -12.73
N SER A 479 -4.57 -26.17 -11.96
CA SER A 479 -5.12 -25.81 -10.65
C SER A 479 -6.53 -25.21 -10.76
N ILE A 480 -6.71 -24.25 -11.66
CA ILE A 480 -8.02 -23.60 -11.85
C ILE A 480 -9.04 -24.55 -12.45
N LEU A 481 -8.65 -25.41 -13.41
CA LEU A 481 -9.55 -26.38 -14.01
C LEU A 481 -9.98 -27.45 -13.01
N ALA A 482 -9.06 -27.98 -12.20
CA ALA A 482 -9.39 -28.94 -11.17
C ALA A 482 -10.37 -28.36 -10.14
N GLU A 483 -10.09 -27.17 -9.62
CA GLU A 483 -10.95 -26.52 -8.64
C GLU A 483 -12.30 -26.10 -9.27
N TYR A 484 -12.31 -25.56 -10.50
CA TYR A 484 -13.54 -25.19 -11.20
C TYR A 484 -14.42 -26.40 -11.53
N ASN A 485 -13.86 -27.48 -12.10
CA ASN A 485 -14.63 -28.67 -12.46
C ASN A 485 -15.22 -29.34 -11.21
N ALA A 486 -14.50 -29.33 -10.08
CA ALA A 486 -15.04 -29.78 -8.80
C ALA A 486 -16.20 -28.91 -8.28
N LEU A 487 -16.21 -27.61 -8.57
CA LEU A 487 -17.30 -26.68 -8.19
C LEU A 487 -18.49 -26.76 -9.14
N ALA A 488 -18.24 -26.84 -10.46
CA ALA A 488 -19.27 -26.78 -11.49
C ALA A 488 -20.01 -28.12 -11.68
N GLY A 489 -19.34 -29.25 -11.39
CA GLY A 489 -19.81 -30.60 -11.67
C GLY A 489 -19.83 -30.91 -13.18
N ASP A 490 -20.66 -31.86 -13.60
CA ASP A 490 -20.70 -32.39 -14.99
C ASP A 490 -21.25 -31.41 -16.06
N VAL A 491 -21.63 -30.19 -15.68
CA VAL A 491 -22.40 -29.30 -16.57
C VAL A 491 -21.53 -28.67 -17.67
N LEU A 492 -20.24 -28.42 -17.40
CA LEU A 492 -19.29 -27.79 -18.31
C LEU A 492 -17.87 -28.25 -17.98
N GLU A 493 -17.54 -29.53 -18.26
CA GLU A 493 -16.17 -30.03 -18.07
C GLU A 493 -15.21 -29.24 -18.98
N LEU A 494 -14.39 -28.40 -18.37
CA LEU A 494 -13.36 -27.65 -19.05
C LEU A 494 -12.06 -28.46 -19.07
N LYS A 495 -11.51 -28.63 -20.27
CA LYS A 495 -10.24 -29.36 -20.48
C LYS A 495 -9.04 -28.43 -20.68
N THR A 496 -9.27 -27.26 -21.28
CA THR A 496 -8.22 -26.29 -21.59
C THR A 496 -8.74 -24.86 -21.52
N LEU A 497 -7.83 -23.93 -21.25
CA LEU A 497 -8.03 -22.49 -21.25
C LEU A 497 -7.13 -21.83 -22.29
N TRP A 498 -7.48 -20.60 -22.69
CA TRP A 498 -6.49 -19.74 -23.33
C TRP A 498 -5.47 -19.27 -22.30
N LYS A 499 -4.23 -19.09 -22.74
CA LYS A 499 -3.11 -18.69 -21.89
C LYS A 499 -2.35 -17.56 -22.56
N GLY A 500 -1.90 -16.59 -21.79
CA GLY A 500 -1.09 -15.50 -22.31
C GLY A 500 -0.16 -14.90 -21.28
N VAL A 501 0.84 -14.18 -21.77
CA VAL A 501 1.81 -13.44 -20.96
C VAL A 501 1.70 -11.97 -21.31
N VAL A 502 1.39 -11.15 -20.32
CA VAL A 502 1.49 -9.70 -20.42
C VAL A 502 2.94 -9.33 -20.16
N THR A 503 3.60 -8.73 -21.14
CA THR A 503 5.00 -8.27 -21.02
C THR A 503 5.02 -6.75 -20.99
N LEU A 504 5.75 -6.16 -20.05
CA LEU A 504 5.92 -4.70 -19.96
C LEU A 504 7.36 -4.30 -19.67
N ASP A 505 7.82 -3.21 -20.27
CA ASP A 505 9.07 -2.54 -19.89
C ASP A 505 8.81 -1.69 -18.64
N ILE A 506 9.58 -1.92 -17.57
CA ILE A 506 9.34 -1.23 -16.30
C ILE A 506 9.63 0.28 -16.38
N SER A 507 10.36 0.77 -17.39
CA SER A 507 10.75 2.18 -17.53
C SER A 507 9.62 3.12 -17.94
N GLN A 508 8.45 2.58 -18.28
CA GLN A 508 7.34 3.34 -18.82
C GLN A 508 6.60 4.19 -17.77
N ASP A 509 5.82 5.16 -18.22
CA ASP A 509 4.93 5.93 -17.35
C ASP A 509 3.74 5.07 -16.89
N TYR A 510 3.44 5.10 -15.60
CA TYR A 510 2.38 4.27 -15.01
C TYR A 510 0.99 4.57 -15.57
N GLU A 511 0.63 5.85 -15.74
CA GLU A 511 -0.72 6.24 -16.12
C GLU A 511 -0.98 5.92 -17.59
N ILE A 512 -0.03 6.28 -18.46
CA ILE A 512 -0.15 6.02 -19.90
C ILE A 512 -0.15 4.50 -20.14
N THR A 513 0.75 3.75 -19.49
CA THR A 513 0.82 2.30 -19.65
C THR A 513 -0.43 1.60 -19.14
N LYS A 514 -1.02 2.05 -18.01
CA LYS A 514 -2.28 1.48 -17.51
C LYS A 514 -3.43 1.68 -18.50
N LYS A 515 -3.55 2.87 -19.09
CA LYS A 515 -4.57 3.15 -20.11
C LYS A 515 -4.44 2.23 -21.32
N VAL A 516 -3.21 2.05 -21.81
CA VAL A 516 -2.93 1.13 -22.93
C VAL A 516 -3.17 -0.32 -22.53
N PHE A 517 -2.80 -0.72 -21.32
CA PHE A 517 -3.08 -2.05 -20.79
C PHE A 517 -4.57 -2.37 -20.82
N ASP A 518 -5.41 -1.45 -20.33
CA ASP A 518 -6.87 -1.64 -20.30
C ASP A 518 -7.45 -1.76 -21.71
N GLN A 519 -6.91 -1.00 -22.67
CA GLN A 519 -7.28 -1.11 -24.08
C GLN A 519 -6.89 -2.48 -24.67
N LEU A 520 -5.66 -2.96 -24.42
CA LEU A 520 -5.21 -4.27 -24.90
C LEU A 520 -6.05 -5.41 -24.31
N VAL A 521 -6.39 -5.33 -23.02
CA VAL A 521 -7.23 -6.32 -22.33
C VAL A 521 -8.66 -6.34 -22.92
N SER A 522 -9.20 -5.17 -23.28
CA SER A 522 -10.49 -5.07 -23.99
C SER A 522 -10.41 -5.67 -25.39
N GLN A 523 -9.41 -5.28 -26.19
CA GLN A 523 -9.20 -5.80 -27.54
C GLN A 523 -9.01 -7.32 -27.54
N LEU A 524 -8.30 -7.85 -26.55
CA LEU A 524 -8.10 -9.29 -26.38
C LEU A 524 -9.43 -10.04 -26.20
N ALA A 525 -10.37 -9.49 -25.45
CA ALA A 525 -11.68 -10.11 -25.27
C ALA A 525 -12.46 -10.15 -26.60
N ASP A 526 -12.43 -9.07 -27.38
CA ASP A 526 -13.08 -8.99 -28.69
C ASP A 526 -12.46 -9.98 -29.70
N SER A 527 -11.12 -10.00 -29.80
CA SER A 527 -10.38 -10.91 -30.66
C SER A 527 -10.59 -12.40 -30.29
N LEU A 528 -10.81 -12.71 -29.01
CA LEU A 528 -11.19 -14.07 -28.57
C LEU A 528 -12.58 -14.47 -29.08
N VAL A 529 -13.54 -13.55 -29.05
CA VAL A 529 -14.90 -13.77 -29.58
C VAL A 529 -14.88 -13.95 -31.10
N MET A 530 -14.04 -13.19 -31.80
CA MET A 530 -13.83 -13.31 -33.25
C MET A 530 -13.01 -14.55 -33.65
N GLY A 531 -12.36 -15.22 -32.69
CA GLY A 531 -11.66 -16.47 -32.90
C GLY A 531 -10.25 -16.34 -33.49
N GLU A 532 -9.61 -15.17 -33.32
CA GLU A 532 -8.33 -14.81 -33.95
C GLU A 532 -7.11 -15.59 -33.41
N PHE A 533 -7.18 -16.10 -32.17
CA PHE A 533 -6.04 -16.75 -31.47
C PHE A 533 -5.99 -18.28 -31.59
N TYR A 534 -6.51 -18.86 -32.67
CA TYR A 534 -6.61 -20.31 -32.78
C TYR A 534 -5.27 -20.98 -33.12
N GLU A 535 -4.74 -21.78 -32.18
CA GLU A 535 -3.56 -22.65 -32.36
C GLU A 535 -2.29 -21.96 -32.88
N LYS A 536 -2.20 -20.63 -32.73
CA LYS A 536 -1.05 -19.84 -33.20
C LYS A 536 -0.57 -18.90 -32.11
N TRP A 537 0.73 -18.64 -32.12
CA TRP A 537 1.30 -17.53 -31.36
C TRP A 537 0.78 -16.22 -31.95
N ALA A 538 0.36 -15.32 -31.09
CA ALA A 538 -0.08 -13.99 -31.48
C ALA A 538 0.31 -13.01 -30.39
N THR A 539 0.80 -11.84 -30.79
CA THR A 539 1.15 -10.78 -29.86
C THR A 539 0.28 -9.57 -30.17
N LEU A 540 -0.50 -9.15 -29.18
CA LEU A 540 -1.23 -7.88 -29.22
C LEU A 540 -0.32 -6.76 -28.73
N THR A 541 -0.13 -5.76 -29.57
CA THR A 541 0.62 -4.54 -29.28
C THR A 541 -0.25 -3.33 -29.49
N PHE A 542 0.07 -2.23 -28.80
CA PHE A 542 -0.60 -0.96 -29.03
C PHE A 542 0.03 -0.24 -30.22
N GLU A 543 -0.75 -0.02 -31.27
CA GLU A 543 -0.35 0.82 -32.41
C GLU A 543 -0.76 2.27 -32.14
N ASN A 544 0.24 3.15 -32.01
CA ASN A 544 -0.03 4.58 -31.83
C ASN A 544 -0.22 5.24 -33.20
N THR A 545 -1.35 5.93 -33.40
CA THR A 545 -1.64 6.71 -34.62
C THR A 545 -0.92 8.06 -34.64
N ASP A 546 -0.44 8.55 -33.49
CA ASP A 546 0.26 9.83 -33.33
C ASP A 546 1.77 9.60 -33.17
N SER A 547 2.52 9.82 -34.26
CA SER A 547 3.97 9.63 -34.33
C SER A 547 4.78 10.51 -33.37
N SER A 548 4.16 11.51 -32.73
CA SER A 548 4.82 12.44 -31.81
C SER A 548 4.93 11.94 -30.37
N LYS A 549 4.20 10.88 -29.98
CA LYS A 549 4.19 10.35 -28.60
C LYS A 549 4.89 8.99 -28.51
N ALA A 550 5.73 8.84 -27.48
CA ALA A 550 6.36 7.57 -27.17
C ALA A 550 5.30 6.48 -26.93
N VAL A 551 5.41 5.38 -27.68
CA VAL A 551 4.49 4.25 -27.58
C VAL A 551 4.78 3.49 -26.28
N PRO A 552 3.78 3.28 -25.41
CA PRO A 552 3.96 2.48 -24.21
C PRO A 552 4.36 1.05 -24.56
N ARG A 553 5.47 0.60 -23.97
CA ARG A 553 5.99 -0.75 -24.19
C ARG A 553 5.31 -1.77 -23.30
N ILE A 554 4.14 -2.18 -23.75
CA ILE A 554 3.36 -3.26 -23.17
C ILE A 554 2.72 -4.09 -24.28
N ALA A 555 2.68 -5.41 -24.10
CA ALA A 555 2.11 -6.33 -25.05
C ALA A 555 1.50 -7.55 -24.36
N ILE A 556 0.58 -8.23 -25.05
CA ILE A 556 0.01 -9.50 -24.60
C ILE A 556 0.35 -10.57 -25.63
N THR A 557 1.17 -11.55 -25.23
CA THR A 557 1.54 -12.68 -26.09
C THR A 557 0.71 -13.90 -25.72
N MET A 558 -0.11 -14.37 -26.67
CA MET A 558 -0.97 -15.53 -26.52
C MET A 558 -0.24 -16.82 -26.86
N VAL A 559 -0.40 -17.82 -26.00
CA VAL A 559 0.11 -19.18 -26.21
C VAL A 559 -0.85 -19.94 -27.14
N PRO A 560 -0.35 -20.75 -28.09
CA PRO A 560 -1.18 -21.60 -28.94
C PRO A 560 -2.10 -22.50 -28.10
N ALA A 561 -3.40 -22.23 -28.15
CA ALA A 561 -4.39 -23.03 -27.44
C ALA A 561 -5.71 -23.07 -28.23
N LYS A 562 -6.42 -24.20 -28.15
CA LYS A 562 -7.77 -24.32 -28.71
C LYS A 562 -8.78 -23.50 -27.89
N GLY A 563 -8.60 -23.49 -26.56
CA GLY A 563 -9.49 -22.88 -25.58
C GLY A 563 -10.94 -23.38 -25.63
N PRO A 564 -11.80 -22.92 -24.72
CA PRO A 564 -13.19 -23.39 -24.64
C PRO A 564 -14.14 -22.62 -25.57
N LYS A 565 -13.87 -22.63 -26.89
CA LYS A 565 -14.66 -21.90 -27.91
C LYS A 565 -16.18 -22.12 -27.83
N HIS A 566 -16.61 -23.32 -27.49
CA HIS A 566 -18.03 -23.68 -27.40
C HIS A 566 -18.77 -22.90 -26.31
N ILE A 567 -18.05 -22.36 -25.31
CA ILE A 567 -18.62 -21.59 -24.20
C ILE A 567 -18.91 -20.16 -24.63
N LEU A 568 -18.11 -19.58 -25.52
CA LEU A 568 -18.31 -18.20 -25.99
C LEU A 568 -19.68 -17.99 -26.67
N LYS A 569 -20.27 -19.06 -27.23
CA LYS A 569 -21.62 -19.04 -27.83
C LYS A 569 -22.76 -18.99 -26.81
N LYS A 570 -22.47 -19.20 -25.52
CA LYS A 570 -23.46 -19.31 -24.43
C LYS A 570 -23.40 -18.16 -23.43
N ILE A 571 -22.66 -17.09 -23.77
CA ILE A 571 -22.52 -15.92 -22.91
C ILE A 571 -23.88 -15.25 -22.73
N VAL A 572 -24.25 -15.01 -21.47
CA VAL A 572 -25.47 -14.28 -21.10
C VAL A 572 -25.09 -13.07 -20.26
N PRO A 573 -25.14 -11.84 -20.80
CA PRO A 573 -24.79 -10.65 -20.05
C PRO A 573 -25.72 -10.45 -18.84
N SER A 574 -25.20 -9.83 -17.78
CA SER A 574 -26.05 -9.42 -16.66
C SER A 574 -26.92 -8.24 -17.08
N GLU A 575 -28.19 -8.22 -16.65
CA GLU A 575 -29.11 -7.11 -16.91
C GLU A 575 -28.87 -5.91 -16.00
N SER A 576 -28.29 -6.15 -14.82
CA SER A 576 -27.99 -5.10 -13.83
C SER A 576 -26.78 -5.47 -12.97
N ILE A 577 -26.22 -4.46 -12.30
CA ILE A 577 -25.18 -4.64 -11.28
C ILE A 577 -25.86 -4.68 -9.93
N ARG A 578 -25.51 -5.65 -9.09
CA ARG A 578 -25.92 -5.66 -7.69
C ARG A 578 -25.02 -4.72 -6.90
N PHE A 579 -25.49 -3.52 -6.64
CA PHE A 579 -24.88 -2.69 -5.62
C PHE A 579 -25.31 -3.25 -4.26
N GLU A 580 -24.39 -3.86 -3.52
CA GLU A 580 -24.56 -4.02 -2.07
C GLU A 580 -24.76 -2.60 -1.52
N ASN A 581 -26.01 -2.27 -1.15
CA ASN A 581 -26.26 -1.09 -0.35
C ASN A 581 -25.53 -1.31 0.98
N PRO A 582 -24.48 -0.53 1.31
CA PRO A 582 -23.69 -0.77 2.51
C PRO A 582 -24.46 -0.48 3.81
N PHE A 583 -25.74 -0.13 3.70
CA PHE A 583 -26.66 0.19 4.79
C PHE A 583 -27.83 -0.79 4.94
N ASP A 584 -27.99 -1.76 4.05
CA ASP A 584 -29.00 -2.81 4.22
C ASP A 584 -28.34 -4.01 4.95
N GLU A 585 -28.90 -4.38 6.11
CA GLU A 585 -28.47 -5.52 6.95
C GLU A 585 -28.99 -6.87 6.44
#